data_AF-A0A8T5B1Q7-F1
#
_entry.id   AF-A0A8T5B1Q7-F1
#
_cell.length_a   1.000
_cell.length_b   1.000
_cell.length_c   1.000
_cell.angle_alpha   90.00
_cell.angle_beta   90.00
_cell.angle_gamma   90.00
#
_symmetry.space_group_name_H-M   'P 1'
#
loop_
_entity.id
_entity.type
_entity.pdbx_description
1 polymer ?
#
loop_
_entity_poly.entity_id
_entity_poly.type
_entity_poly.pdbx_seq_one_letter_code
_entity_poly.pdbx_strand_id
1 'polypeptide(L)' 'MLPEERGKKLIELRAELTRLRTTVASGGSVENPGRIRELRRTIARILTLESQQRRVEEK' A
#
# COMPACT_ATOMS: atom_id res chain seq x y z
N MET A 1 -10.27 -11.86 2.06
CA MET A 1 -9.38 -11.62 0.90
C MET A 1 -8.57 -12.86 0.67
N LEU A 2 -8.71 -13.44 -0.52
CA LEU A 2 -7.80 -14.48 -0.98
C LEU A 2 -6.39 -13.90 -1.17
N PRO A 3 -5.32 -14.70 -1.08
CA PRO A 3 -3.94 -14.25 -1.29
C PRO A 3 -3.76 -13.47 -2.60
N GLU A 4 -4.41 -13.91 -3.68
CA GLU A 4 -4.35 -13.24 -4.99
C GLU A 4 -5.02 -11.85 -5.00
N GLU A 5 -6.12 -11.68 -4.24
CA GLU A 5 -6.78 -10.38 -4.10
C GLU A 5 -5.93 -9.38 -3.33
N ARG A 6 -5.12 -9.86 -2.36
CA ARG A 6 -4.18 -8.99 -1.63
C ARG A 6 -3.09 -8.46 -2.54
N GLY A 7 -2.55 -9.30 -3.41
CA GLY A 7 -1.56 -8.91 -4.42
C GLY A 7 -2.09 -7.82 -5.35
N LYS A 8 -3.29 -8.00 -5.92
CA LYS A 8 -3.96 -6.98 -6.76
C LYS A 8 -4.16 -5.68 -6.00
N LYS A 9 -4.67 -5.74 -4.76
CA LYS A 9 -4.87 -4.56 -3.91
C LYS A 9 -3.57 -3.83 -3.60
N LEU A 10 -2.48 -4.57 -3.36
CA LEU A 10 -1.17 -3.99 -3.09
C LEU A 10 -0.64 -3.19 -4.28
N ILE A 11 -0.83 -3.70 -5.50
CA ILE A 11 -0.45 -3.01 -6.74
C ILE A 11 -1.24 -1.70 -6.89
N GLU A 12 -2.55 -1.72 -6.69
CA GLU A 12 -3.40 -0.53 -6.73
C GLU A 12 -2.94 0.54 -5.73
N LEU A 13 -2.71 0.15 -4.47
CA LEU A 13 -2.28 1.06 -3.40
C LEU A 13 -0.91 1.66 -3.68
N ARG A 14 0.02 0.87 -4.24
CA ARG A 14 1.34 1.36 -4.65
C ARG A 14 1.23 2.33 -5.82
N ALA A 15 0.39 2.05 -6.81
CA ALA A 15 0.17 2.96 -7.94
C ALA A 15 -0.43 4.30 -7.49
N GLU A 16 -1.40 4.28 -6.57
CA GLU A 16 -1.97 5.48 -5.96
C GLU A 16 -0.91 6.29 -5.20
N LEU A 17 -0.10 5.61 -4.38
CA LEU A 17 0.98 6.26 -3.63
C LEU A 17 2.02 6.91 -4.56
N THR A 18 2.39 6.23 -5.65
CA THR A 18 3.32 6.79 -6.66
C THR A 18 2.74 8.03 -7.29
N ARG A 19 1.48 8.02 -7.74
CA ARG A 19 0.82 9.19 -8.32
C ARG A 19 0.85 10.39 -7.39
N LEU A 20 0.43 10.20 -6.13
CA LEU A 20 0.41 11.28 -5.13
C LEU A 20 1.82 11.83 -4.87
N ARG A 21 2.83 10.95 -4.79
CA ARG A 21 4.23 11.39 -4.61
C ARG A 21 4.75 12.18 -5.80
N THR A 22 4.42 11.76 -7.02
CA THR A 22 4.80 12.49 -8.23
C THR A 22 4.18 13.89 -8.23
N THR A 23 2.88 14.00 -7.93
CA THR A 23 2.21 15.32 -7.83
C THR A 23 2.87 16.22 -6.79
N VAL A 24 3.16 15.70 -5.59
CA VAL A 24 3.84 16.49 -4.55
C VAL A 24 5.26 16.88 -4.97
N ALA A 25 6.00 15.96 -5.59
CA ALA A 25 7.36 16.21 -6.05
C ALA A 25 7.42 17.25 -7.17
N SER A 26 6.42 17.33 -8.04
CA SER A 26 6.30 18.37 -9.06
C SER A 26 5.81 19.72 -8.52
N GLY A 27 5.68 19.88 -7.18
CA GLY A 27 5.15 21.08 -6.55
C GLY A 27 3.62 21.22 -6.66
N GLY A 28 2.93 20.15 -7.06
CA GLY A 28 1.48 20.10 -7.15
C GLY A 28 0.84 19.97 -5.77
N SER A 29 -0.35 20.56 -5.63
CA SER A 29 -1.16 20.42 -4.42
C SER A 29 -1.91 19.09 -4.44
N VAL A 30 -2.00 18.45 -3.27
CA VAL A 30 -2.82 17.24 -3.07
C VAL A 30 -3.99 17.59 -2.17
N GLU A 31 -5.20 17.12 -2.52
CA GLU A 31 -6.43 17.37 -1.76
C GLU A 31 -6.33 16.90 -0.31
N ASN A 32 -5.67 15.76 -0.08
CA ASN A 32 -5.47 15.21 1.25
C ASN A 32 -3.99 14.82 1.47
N PRO A 33 -3.20 15.69 2.12
CA PRO A 33 -1.81 15.40 2.47
C PRO A 33 -1.66 14.15 3.36
N GLY A 34 -2.66 13.85 4.19
CA GLY A 34 -2.70 12.68 5.07
C GLY A 34 -2.79 11.36 4.31
N ARG A 35 -3.31 11.38 3.08
CA ARG A 35 -3.51 10.18 2.26
C ARG A 35 -2.23 9.40 1.99
N ILE A 36 -1.11 10.09 1.78
CA ILE A 36 0.21 9.45 1.61
C ILE A 36 0.58 8.62 2.84
N ARG A 37 0.33 9.14 4.04
CA ARG A 37 0.62 8.44 5.30
C ARG A 37 -0.29 7.23 5.49
N GLU A 38 -1.57 7.37 5.14
CA GLU A 38 -2.55 6.28 5.19
C GLU A 38 -2.16 5.14 4.25
N LEU A 39 -1.87 5.44 2.98
CA LEU A 39 -1.47 4.45 1.98
C LEU A 39 -0.24 3.66 2.43
N ARG A 40 0.78 4.34 2.95
CA ARG A 40 1.98 3.67 3.50
C ARG A 40 1.64 2.70 4.62
N ARG A 41 0.76 3.08 5.55
CA ARG A 41 0.35 2.23 6.67
C ARG A 41 -0.47 1.03 6.19
N THR A 42 -1.39 1.24 5.25
CA THR A 42 -2.21 0.18 4.67
C THR A 42 -1.35 -0.85 3.95
N ILE A 43 -0.41 -0.41 3.11
CA ILE A 43 0.56 -1.28 2.43
C ILE A 43 1.36 -2.10 3.46
N ALA A 44 1.87 -1.47 4.52
CA ALA A 44 2.64 -2.15 5.55
C ALA A 44 1.82 -3.22 6.29
N ARG A 45 0.54 -2.95 6.60
CA ARG A 45 -0.35 -3.94 7.24
C ARG A 45 -0.60 -5.16 6.36
N ILE A 46 -0.86 -4.95 5.06
CA ILE A 46 -1.08 -6.05 4.12
C ILE A 46 0.17 -6.95 4.06
N LEU A 47 1.34 -6.36 3.88
CA LEU A 47 2.62 -7.09 3.85
C LEU A 47 2.91 -7.83 5.16
N THR A 48 2.54 -7.24 6.30
CA THR A 48 2.70 -7.88 7.61
C THR A 48 1.81 -9.11 7.72
N LEU A 49 0.54 -9.02 7.31
CA LEU A 49 -0.39 -10.14 7.31
C LEU A 49 0.09 -11.27 6.38
N GLU A 50 0.58 -10.93 5.18
CA GLU A 50 1.17 -11.89 4.24
C GLU A 50 2.39 -12.59 4.84
N SER A 51 3.28 -11.84 5.51
CA SER A 51 4.44 -12.42 6.18
C SER A 51 4.05 -13.32 7.35
N GLN A 52 3.02 -12.95 8.11
CA GLN A 52 2.51 -13.77 9.21
C GLN A 52 1.89 -15.07 8.69
N GLN A 53 1.09 -15.03 7.62
CA GLN A 53 0.52 -16.22 6.99
C GLN A 53 1.61 -17.17 6.50
N ARG A 54 2.62 -16.65 5.78
CA ARG A 54 3.74 -17.47 5.30
C ARG A 54 4.48 -18.17 6.45
N ARG A 55 4.73 -17.47 7.57
CA ARG A 55 5.36 -18.06 8.76
C ARG A 55 4.52 -19.14 9.44
N VAL A 56 3.20 -19.10 9.30
CA VAL A 56 2.30 -20.13 9.81
C VAL A 56 2.28 -21.34 8.88
N GLU A 57 2.31 -21.12 7.56
CA GLU A 57 2.38 -22.20 6.56
C GLU A 57 3.73 -22.95 6.56
N GLU A 58 4.82 -22.27 6.93
CA GLU A 58 6.16 -22.86 7.06
C GLU A 58 6.36 -23.68 8.36
N LYS A 59 5.37 -23.71 9.26
CA LYS A 59 5.39 -24.47 10.52
C LYS A 59 4.54 -25.72 10.45
#